data_AF-A0A8J3IUF3-F1
#
_entry.id   AF-A0A8J3IUF3-F1
#
_cell.length_a   1.000
_cell.length_b   1.000
_cell.length_c   1.000
_cell.angle_alpha   90.00
_cell.angle_beta   90.00
_cell.angle_gamma   90.00
#
_symmetry.space_group_name_H-M   'P 1'
#
loop_
_entity.id
_entity.type
_entity.pdbx_description
1 polymer ?
#
loop_
_entity_poly.entity_id
_entity_poly.type
_entity_poly.pdbx_seq_one_letter_code
_entity_poly.pdbx_strand_id
1 'polypeptide(L)'
;MSSYVKYKKTIKSYILPALREVQVQKLIPQSVQSLYTKMRKWGPAPKTIQSVHSVLHGAMEHAVKWNLVARNVIDQVTCPSVEQYEMQPLDLEQARHLLAVVRGSRLDAVLTLALATGMRRGEVLALR
;
A
#
# COMPACT_ATOMS: atom_id res chain seq x y z
N MET A 1 11.22 -3.71 -1.39
CA MET A 1 11.05 -2.36 -0.80
C MET A 1 10.52 -2.55 0.61
N SER A 2 11.37 -2.31 1.62
CA SER A 2 11.05 -2.61 3.03
C SER A 2 9.80 -1.85 3.50
N SER A 3 8.97 -2.51 4.32
CA SER A 3 7.74 -1.95 4.89
C SER A 3 7.98 -0.60 5.57
N TYR A 4 9.13 -0.42 6.24
CA TYR A 4 9.53 0.85 6.87
C TYR A 4 9.60 2.02 5.87
N VAL A 5 10.18 1.80 4.69
CA VAL A 5 10.32 2.84 3.65
C VAL A 5 8.96 3.28 3.14
N LYS A 6 8.04 2.32 2.97
CA LYS A 6 6.65 2.60 2.58
C LYS A 6 5.94 3.42 3.66
N TYR A 7 5.98 2.98 4.92
CA TYR A 7 5.33 3.71 6.02
C TYR A 7 5.87 5.13 6.18
N LYS A 8 7.20 5.30 6.20
CA LYS A 8 7.85 6.61 6.32
C LYS A 8 7.43 7.56 5.19
N LYS A 9 7.37 7.06 3.95
CA LYS A 9 6.92 7.86 2.80
C LYS A 9 5.46 8.27 2.95
N THR A 10 4.59 7.32 3.27
CA THR A 10 3.15 7.56 3.49
C THR A 10 2.91 8.60 4.58
N ILE A 11 3.62 8.49 5.72
CA ILE A 11 3.51 9.43 6.83
C ILE A 11 3.95 10.83 6.40
N LYS A 12 5.12 10.96 5.77
CA LYS A 12 5.66 12.25 5.35
C LYS A 12 4.82 12.94 4.27
N SER A 13 4.30 12.19 3.31
CA SER A 13 3.57 12.75 2.17
C SER A 13 2.12 13.10 2.50
N TYR A 14 1.46 12.36 3.39
CA TYR A 14 0.00 12.47 3.56
C TYR A 14 -0.43 12.79 4.99
N ILE A 15 0.22 12.20 5.99
CA ILE A 15 -0.19 12.34 7.40
C ILE A 15 0.34 13.65 7.99
N LEU A 16 1.64 13.93 7.84
CA LEU A 16 2.26 15.15 8.39
C LEU A 16 1.64 16.44 7.82
N PRO A 17 1.41 16.60 6.51
CA PRO A 17 0.86 17.86 5.99
C PRO A 17 -0.54 18.18 6.51
N ALA A 18 -1.30 17.18 6.97
CA ALA A 18 -2.66 17.37 7.44
C ALA A 18 -2.78 17.39 8.98
N LEU A 19 -1.88 16.71 9.69
CA LEU A 19 -2.02 16.45 11.13
C LEU A 19 -0.82 16.91 11.97
N ARG A 20 0.18 17.58 11.38
CA ARG A 20 1.40 18.03 12.10
C ARG A 20 1.11 18.89 13.33
N GLU A 21 0.08 19.72 13.28
CA GLU A 21 -0.26 20.68 14.35
C GLU A 21 -1.41 20.22 15.25
N VAL A 22 -2.03 19.08 14.92
CA VAL A 22 -3.17 18.57 15.68
C VAL A 22 -2.66 17.67 16.81
N GLN A 23 -2.92 18.07 18.05
CA GLN A 23 -2.71 17.19 19.20
C GLN A 23 -3.54 15.92 19.04
N VAL A 24 -2.93 14.76 19.30
CA VAL A 24 -3.58 13.43 19.15
C VAL A 24 -4.92 13.36 19.91
N GLN A 25 -5.01 14.03 21.07
CA GLN A 25 -6.21 14.11 21.89
C GLN A 25 -7.34 14.96 21.29
N LYS A 26 -7.01 15.94 20.45
CA LYS A 26 -7.98 16.82 19.77
C LYS A 26 -8.35 16.32 18.38
N LEU A 27 -7.87 15.15 17.98
CA LEU A 27 -8.20 14.57 16.69
C LEU A 27 -9.69 14.21 16.68
N ILE A 28 -10.44 14.81 15.77
CA ILE A 28 -11.87 14.54 15.57
C ILE A 28 -12.10 13.78 14.26
N PRO A 29 -13.16 12.97 14.14
CA PRO A 29 -13.48 12.22 12.92
C PRO A 29 -13.54 13.10 11.66
N GLN A 30 -14.03 14.34 11.79
CA GLN A 30 -14.14 15.31 10.69
C GLN A 30 -12.78 15.71 10.12
N SER A 31 -11.73 15.79 10.94
CA SER A 31 -10.36 16.09 10.49
C SER A 31 -9.81 14.96 9.62
N VAL A 32 -10.09 13.72 9.99
CA VAL A 32 -9.67 12.52 9.25
C VAL A 32 -10.44 12.41 7.94
N GLN A 33 -11.76 12.67 7.95
CA GLN A 33 -12.56 12.73 6.74
C GLN A 33 -12.05 13.82 5.78
N SER A 34 -11.69 14.99 6.31
CA SER A 34 -11.11 16.09 5.54
C SER A 34 -9.77 15.71 4.91
N LEU A 35 -8.93 14.94 5.61
CA LEU A 35 -7.70 14.37 5.04
C LEU A 35 -8.03 13.45 3.85
N TYR A 36 -9.00 12.54 3.96
CA TYR A 36 -9.36 11.67 2.84
C TYR A 36 -9.92 12.44 1.65
N THR A 37 -10.72 13.48 1.88
CA THR A 37 -11.21 14.36 0.82
C THR A 37 -10.06 15.10 0.13
N LYS A 38 -9.08 15.63 0.88
CA LYS A 38 -7.88 16.24 0.31
C LYS A 38 -7.05 15.24 -0.48
N MET A 39 -6.85 14.04 0.07
CA MET A 39 -6.15 12.97 -0.63
C MET A 39 -6.84 12.63 -1.95
N ARG A 40 -8.17 12.49 -2.00
CA ARG A 40 -8.90 12.27 -3.25
C ARG A 40 -8.60 13.35 -4.30
N LYS A 41 -8.50 14.63 -3.89
CA LYS A 41 -8.13 15.73 -4.79
C LYS A 41 -6.68 15.66 -5.29
N TRP A 42 -5.76 15.09 -4.52
CA TRP A 42 -4.38 14.90 -4.93
C TRP A 42 -4.18 13.75 -5.94
N GLY A 43 -5.22 12.93 -6.16
CA GLY A 43 -5.20 11.84 -7.13
C GLY A 43 -4.31 10.62 -6.83
N PRO A 44 -3.99 10.23 -5.58
CA PRO A 44 -3.33 8.97 -5.32
C PRO A 44 -4.31 7.81 -5.58
N ALA A 45 -3.77 6.62 -5.86
CA ALA A 45 -4.59 5.43 -6.02
C ALA A 45 -5.44 5.16 -4.75
N PRO A 46 -6.67 4.63 -4.88
CA PRO A 46 -7.53 4.34 -3.73
C PRO A 46 -6.85 3.45 -2.68
N LYS A 47 -6.02 2.49 -3.11
CA LYS A 47 -5.20 1.64 -2.24
C LYS A 47 -4.25 2.44 -1.34
N THR A 48 -3.74 3.56 -1.82
CA THR A 48 -2.90 4.48 -1.02
C THR A 48 -3.70 5.13 0.10
N ILE A 49 -4.95 5.54 -0.16
CA ILE A 49 -5.83 6.11 0.87
C ILE A 49 -6.16 5.07 1.94
N GLN A 50 -6.47 3.83 1.53
CA GLN A 50 -6.67 2.72 2.46
C GLN A 50 -5.40 2.44 3.29
N SER A 51 -4.21 2.49 2.68
CA SER A 51 -2.95 2.32 3.40
C SER A 51 -2.73 3.42 4.45
N VAL A 52 -3.08 4.67 4.13
CA VAL A 52 -3.06 5.78 5.09
C VAL A 52 -4.04 5.53 6.24
N HIS A 53 -5.27 5.10 5.94
CA HIS A 53 -6.27 4.75 6.95
C HIS A 53 -5.75 3.67 7.90
N SER A 54 -5.21 2.56 7.39
CA SER A 54 -4.67 1.47 8.22
C SER A 54 -3.51 1.92 9.10
N VAL A 55 -2.64 2.81 8.60
CA VAL A 55 -1.52 3.36 9.38
C VAL A 55 -2.02 4.26 10.51
N LEU A 56 -2.98 5.14 10.21
CA LEU A 56 -3.59 6.02 11.21
C LEU A 56 -4.36 5.24 12.27
N HIS A 57 -5.14 4.24 11.84
CA HIS A 57 -5.87 3.35 12.73
C HIS A 57 -4.93 2.63 13.69
N GLY A 58 -3.88 1.99 13.17
CA GLY A 58 -2.87 1.33 14.00
C GLY A 58 -2.16 2.29 14.95
N ALA A 59 -1.80 3.50 14.50
CA ALA A 59 -1.19 4.50 15.37
C ALA A 59 -2.12 4.94 16.52
N MET A 60 -3.41 5.13 16.23
CA MET A 60 -4.41 5.50 17.23
C MET A 60 -4.72 4.36 18.20
N GLU A 61 -4.72 3.10 17.74
CA GLU A 61 -4.81 1.95 18.64
C GLU A 61 -3.66 1.93 19.65
N HIS A 62 -2.43 2.21 19.21
CA HIS A 62 -1.28 2.31 20.13
C HIS A 62 -1.46 3.47 21.11
N ALA A 63 -1.99 4.61 20.65
CA ALA A 63 -2.28 5.74 21.52
C ALA A 63 -3.34 5.40 22.60
N VAL A 64 -4.37 4.61 22.24
CA VAL A 64 -5.34 4.08 23.20
C VAL A 64 -4.67 3.13 24.20
N LYS A 65 -3.85 2.18 23.72
CA LYS A 65 -3.12 1.22 24.58
C LYS A 65 -2.20 1.91 25.59
N TRP A 66 -1.64 3.06 25.22
CA TRP A 66 -0.79 3.88 26.09
C TRP A 66 -1.58 4.90 26.93
N ASN A 67 -2.92 4.84 26.93
CA ASN A 67 -3.81 5.78 27.62
C ASN A 67 -3.58 7.25 27.24
N LEU A 68 -3.04 7.52 26.04
CA LEU A 68 -2.86 8.89 25.54
C LEU A 68 -4.17 9.49 25.04
N VAL A 69 -5.11 8.63 24.64
CA VAL A 69 -6.47 8.99 24.19
C VAL A 69 -7.47 7.96 24.71
N ALA A 70 -8.68 8.41 25.01
CA ALA A 70 -9.73 7.54 25.58
C ALA A 70 -10.35 6.57 24.55
N ARG A 71 -10.29 6.91 23.25
CA ARG A 71 -10.86 6.09 22.17
C ARG A 71 -10.15 6.31 20.85
N ASN A 72 -10.23 5.33 19.98
CA ASN A 72 -9.76 5.44 18.60
C ASN A 72 -10.81 6.14 17.74
N VAL A 73 -10.54 7.39 17.34
CA VAL A 73 -11.48 8.18 16.51
C VAL A 73 -11.58 7.69 15.07
N ILE A 74 -10.64 6.85 14.62
CA ILE A 74 -10.61 6.30 13.26
C ILE A 74 -11.72 5.26 13.07
N ASP A 75 -12.14 4.58 14.13
CA ASP A 75 -13.25 3.61 14.09
C ASP A 75 -14.59 4.25 13.70
N GLN A 76 -14.72 5.56 13.91
CA GLN A 76 -15.93 6.33 13.57
C GLN A 76 -15.87 6.90 12.14
N VAL A 77 -14.80 6.63 11.39
CA VAL A 77 -14.60 7.18 10.05
C VAL A 77 -14.71 6.06 9.01
N THR A 78 -15.58 6.26 8.02
CA THR A 78 -15.72 5.30 6.92
C THR A 78 -14.47 5.31 6.05
N CYS A 79 -13.78 4.17 5.98
CA CYS A 79 -12.67 3.99 5.05
C CYS A 79 -13.20 4.10 3.60
N PRO A 80 -12.52 4.86 2.73
CA PRO A 80 -12.85 4.86 1.30
C PRO A 80 -12.76 3.45 0.71
N SER A 81 -13.81 3.03 0.01
CA SER A 81 -13.80 1.76 -0.72
C SER A 81 -12.76 1.81 -1.84
N VAL A 82 -12.09 0.68 -2.04
CA VAL A 82 -11.11 0.48 -3.12
C VAL A 82 -11.72 -0.56 -4.05
N GLU A 83 -11.95 -0.19 -5.31
CA GLU A 83 -12.22 -1.18 -6.34
C GLU A 83 -11.03 -2.14 -6.41
N GLN A 84 -11.32 -3.43 -6.27
CA GLN A 84 -10.31 -4.45 -6.38
C GLN A 84 -9.89 -4.53 -7.85
N TYR A 85 -8.63 -4.21 -8.13
CA TYR A 85 -8.07 -4.51 -9.43
C TYR A 85 -7.86 -6.01 -9.52
N GLU A 86 -8.61 -6.65 -10.42
CA GLU A 86 -8.42 -8.05 -10.73
C GLU A 86 -7.18 -8.19 -11.63
N MET A 87 -6.17 -8.90 -11.12
CA MET A 87 -4.96 -9.16 -11.88
C MET A 87 -5.31 -10.10 -13.03
N GLN A 88 -5.10 -9.67 -14.26
CA GLN A 88 -5.26 -10.52 -15.44
C GLN A 88 -3.99 -11.38 -15.59
N PRO A 89 -4.07 -12.71 -15.35
CA PRO A 89 -2.94 -13.59 -15.57
C PRO A 89 -2.67 -13.72 -17.07
N LEU A 90 -1.41 -14.03 -17.42
CA LEU A 90 -1.08 -14.40 -18.79
C LEU A 90 -1.79 -15.70 -19.16
N ASP A 91 -2.39 -15.74 -20.34
CA ASP A 91 -2.84 -17.00 -20.92
C ASP A 91 -1.65 -17.82 -21.48
N LEU A 92 -1.93 -19.06 -21.89
CA LEU A 92 -0.89 -19.97 -22.38
C LEU A 92 -0.17 -19.44 -23.63
N GLU A 93 -0.90 -18.80 -24.54
CA GLU A 93 -0.35 -18.29 -25.80
C GLU A 93 0.51 -17.05 -25.55
N GLN A 94 0.06 -16.15 -24.67
CA GLN A 94 0.82 -15.00 -24.20
C GLN A 94 2.09 -15.41 -23.47
N ALA A 95 2.03 -16.46 -22.63
CA ALA A 95 3.20 -16.99 -21.93
C ALA A 95 4.23 -17.58 -22.92
N ARG A 96 3.78 -18.36 -23.90
CA ARG A 96 4.63 -18.91 -24.97
C ARG A 96 5.25 -17.80 -25.82
N HIS A 97 4.45 -16.80 -26.20
CA HIS A 97 4.92 -15.65 -26.96
C HIS A 97 5.99 -14.86 -26.19
N LEU A 98 5.77 -14.62 -24.90
CA LEU A 98 6.75 -13.96 -24.03
C LEU A 98 8.08 -14.72 -24.02
N LEU A 99 8.05 -16.04 -23.83
CA LEU A 99 9.25 -16.88 -23.84
C LEU A 99 9.97 -16.88 -25.19
N ALA A 100 9.22 -16.88 -26.29
CA ALA A 100 9.79 -16.78 -27.63
C ALA A 100 10.52 -15.43 -27.85
N VAL A 101 9.93 -14.33 -27.38
CA VAL A 101 10.50 -12.98 -27.51
C VAL A 101 11.74 -12.80 -26.65
N VAL A 102 11.78 -13.37 -25.44
CA VAL A 102 12.90 -13.20 -24.52
C VAL A 102 14.03 -14.20 -24.75
N ARG A 103 13.87 -15.14 -25.69
CA ARG A 103 14.83 -16.20 -25.97
C ARG A 103 16.21 -15.64 -26.32
N GLY A 104 17.26 -16.12 -25.66
CA GLY A 104 18.63 -15.65 -25.84
C GLY A 104 18.94 -14.28 -25.20
N SER A 105 17.97 -13.66 -24.54
CA SER A 105 18.20 -12.46 -23.73
C SER A 105 18.70 -12.83 -22.32
N ARG A 106 19.25 -11.85 -21.60
CA ARG A 106 19.61 -12.01 -20.18
C ARG A 106 18.43 -12.43 -19.29
N LEU A 107 17.19 -12.19 -19.72
CA LEU A 107 15.98 -12.49 -18.95
C LEU A 107 15.38 -13.87 -19.27
N ASP A 108 15.91 -14.59 -20.27
CA ASP A 108 15.38 -15.87 -20.74
C ASP A 108 15.24 -16.90 -19.59
N ALA A 109 16.36 -17.21 -18.93
CA ALA A 109 16.38 -18.16 -17.81
C ALA A 109 15.52 -17.69 -16.62
N VAL A 110 15.51 -16.38 -16.35
CA VAL A 110 14.76 -15.80 -15.23
C VAL A 110 13.25 -15.92 -15.46
N LEU A 111 12.77 -15.58 -16.65
CA LEU A 111 11.35 -15.63 -16.99
C LEU A 111 10.86 -17.07 -17.19
N THR A 112 11.68 -17.93 -17.78
CA THR A 112 11.39 -19.36 -17.89
C THR A 112 11.20 -19.99 -16.52
N LEU A 113 12.11 -19.73 -15.58
CA LEU A 113 12.00 -20.27 -14.22
C LEU A 113 10.80 -19.68 -13.49
N ALA A 114 10.57 -18.36 -13.59
CA ALA A 114 9.44 -17.71 -12.95
C ALA A 114 8.09 -18.26 -13.45
N LEU A 115 7.95 -18.50 -14.75
CA LEU A 115 6.72 -19.07 -15.34
C LEU A 115 6.54 -20.55 -14.98
N ALA A 116 7.62 -21.33 -14.93
CA ALA A 116 7.55 -22.76 -14.63
C ALA A 116 7.29 -23.06 -13.14
N THR A 117 7.78 -22.20 -12.24
CA THR A 117 7.75 -22.45 -10.78
C THR A 117 6.81 -21.54 -10.02
N GLY A 118 6.36 -20.43 -10.61
CA GLY A 118 5.58 -19.40 -9.92
C GLY A 118 6.37 -18.60 -8.87
N MET A 119 7.71 -18.70 -8.88
CA MET A 119 8.56 -18.00 -7.91
C MET A 119 8.40 -16.48 -8.02
N ARG A 120 8.44 -15.79 -6.88
CA ARG A 120 8.48 -14.33 -6.85
C ARG A 120 9.82 -13.84 -7.39
N ARG A 121 9.82 -12.65 -8.00
CA ARG A 121 11.04 -12.01 -8.55
C ARG A 121 12.23 -12.02 -7.57
N GLY A 122 11.98 -11.80 -6.29
CA GLY A 122 13.04 -11.80 -5.27
C GLY A 122 13.64 -13.18 -5.01
N GLU A 123 12.87 -14.25 -5.19
CA GLU A 123 13.30 -15.63 -5.01
C GLU A 123 14.17 -16.07 -6.20
N VAL A 124 13.72 -15.79 -7.43
CA VAL A 124 14.49 -16.10 -8.65
C VAL A 124 15.84 -15.40 -8.67
N LEU A 125 15.90 -14.13 -8.23
CA LEU A 125 17.14 -13.36 -8.18
C LEU A 125 18.07 -13.76 -7.02
N ALA A 126 17.58 -14.53 -6.05
CA ALA A 126 18.36 -14.98 -4.90
C ALA A 126 19.00 -16.37 -5.10
N LEU A 127 18.71 -17.03 -6.22
CA LEU A 127 19.32 -18.29 -6.60
C LEU A 127 20.83 -18.12 -6.85
N ARG A 128 21.61 -19.06 -6.34
CA ARG A 128 23.08 -19.14 -6.45
C ARG A 128 23.48 -20.50 -6.99
#